data_AF-A0AAV0TQ18-F1
#
_entry.id   AF-A0AAV0TQ18-F1
#
_cell.length_a   1.000
_cell.length_b   1.000
_cell.length_c   1.000
_cell.angle_alpha   90.00
_cell.angle_beta   90.00
_cell.angle_gamma   90.00
#
_symmetry.space_group_name_H-M   'P 1'
#
loop_
_entity.id
_entity.type
_entity.pdbx_description
1 polymer ?
#
loop_
_entity_poly.entity_id
_entity_poly.type
_entity_poly.pdbx_seq_one_letter_code
_entity_poly.pdbx_strand_id
1 'polypeptide(L)'
;MTRVRAWTRPAEFLVYVVPVGDDVPPPELASYMRLLQRHCVLPLRSLTRPGGYAAELSPFRGLSWTGSGSLRFRFVSVAAERIDMCNGEDVHASHRVMGVLGLCHCPSLAQSTGLQAAYVQFQASVRRFPALLVHKLFAFEHTFEDLRAVQEYERLDDLVMFPMDHELQGTGESTVSLHLQVVMNTLAVHIVMSLESAIRSVTSSLAVASNLTLTTDLDSAGREDLASVLLDVRVEPQVTHDAQCSPLVLSRDERNEGDSFHAVSTSDTRLSGSLFSSPSALSPLGAGTAALKPTRYTSRRKRQDARREKLLGDYNVLVSCISGAMHHYVIAIEMLREEERHSGGSPGDALWLAAALEGYVYCLYTESQDKFSAELVEKASEAVAFYANAGTTELESLFIENLGCPSAKSSF
;
A
#
# COMPACT_ATOMS: atom_id res chain seq x y z
N MET A 1 16.41 25.45 21.41
CA MET A 1 15.60 24.22 21.39
C MET A 1 15.61 23.68 19.97
N THR A 2 16.56 22.79 19.70
CA THR A 2 16.78 22.14 18.41
C THR A 2 15.61 21.22 18.09
N ARG A 3 14.92 21.46 16.95
CA ARG A 3 13.92 20.51 16.43
C ARG A 3 14.63 19.17 16.20
N VAL A 4 14.18 18.15 16.92
CA VAL A 4 14.61 16.76 16.73
C VAL A 4 14.30 16.38 15.28
N ARG A 5 15.25 15.73 14.61
CA ARG A 5 15.06 15.12 13.29
C ARG A 5 13.98 14.07 13.44
N ALA A 6 12.73 14.42 13.16
CA ALA A 6 11.62 13.48 13.24
C ALA A 6 11.37 12.90 11.85
N TRP A 7 11.36 11.58 11.74
CA TRP A 7 10.83 10.91 10.55
C TRP A 7 9.40 11.41 10.32
N THR A 8 9.14 12.06 9.19
CA THR A 8 7.92 12.89 9.07
C THR A 8 6.66 12.09 8.78
N ARG A 9 6.78 10.88 8.22
CA ARG A 9 5.63 10.02 7.87
C ARG A 9 5.75 8.65 8.53
N PRO A 10 5.08 8.41 9.67
CA PRO A 10 5.13 7.10 10.30
C PRO A 10 4.49 6.04 9.38
N ALA A 11 4.77 4.77 9.65
CA ALA A 11 4.06 3.69 8.98
C ALA A 11 2.63 3.58 9.51
N GLU A 12 1.65 3.63 8.61
CA GLU A 12 0.22 3.70 8.93
C GLU A 12 -0.59 2.80 8.01
N PHE A 13 -1.68 2.21 8.54
CA PHE A 13 -2.69 1.54 7.74
C PHE A 13 -3.54 2.60 7.01
N LEU A 14 -3.57 2.54 5.68
CA LEU A 14 -4.44 3.39 4.88
C LEU A 14 -5.89 2.87 4.95
N VAL A 15 -6.78 3.74 5.43
CA VAL A 15 -8.22 3.47 5.54
C VAL A 15 -9.00 4.56 4.81
N TYR A 16 -9.74 4.17 3.77
CA TYR A 16 -10.62 5.11 3.09
C TYR A 16 -11.90 5.31 3.88
N VAL A 17 -12.37 6.55 3.89
CA VAL A 17 -13.63 6.95 4.52
C VAL A 17 -14.58 7.43 3.46
N VAL A 18 -15.75 6.79 3.38
CA VAL A 18 -16.76 7.03 2.36
C VAL A 18 -18.01 7.59 3.06
N PRO A 19 -18.49 8.79 2.69
CA PRO A 19 -19.81 9.24 3.12
C PRO A 19 -20.88 8.34 2.47
N VAL A 20 -21.83 7.86 3.27
CA VAL A 20 -22.88 6.93 2.85
C VAL A 20 -24.24 7.54 3.19
N GLY A 21 -25.15 7.53 2.23
CA GLY A 21 -26.38 8.31 2.23
C GLY A 21 -26.22 9.59 1.42
N ASP A 22 -27.28 9.98 0.70
CA ASP A 22 -27.26 11.12 -0.22
C ASP A 22 -27.24 12.48 0.52
N ASP A 23 -27.65 12.50 1.79
CA ASP A 23 -27.90 13.74 2.56
C ASP A 23 -27.09 13.84 3.87
N VAL A 24 -25.86 13.34 3.93
CA VAL A 24 -25.01 13.54 5.14
C VAL A 24 -24.55 15.00 5.19
N PRO A 25 -24.92 15.80 6.23
CA PRO A 25 -24.53 17.20 6.29
C PRO A 25 -23.00 17.34 6.38
N PRO A 26 -22.35 18.23 5.60
CA PRO A 26 -20.92 18.48 5.69
C PRO A 26 -20.37 18.76 7.10
N PRO A 27 -21.05 19.53 7.99
CA PRO A 27 -20.54 19.75 9.34
C PRO A 27 -20.53 18.46 10.18
N GLU A 28 -21.53 17.58 10.02
CA GLU A 28 -21.59 16.31 10.75
C GLU A 28 -20.51 15.34 10.25
N LEU A 29 -20.34 15.24 8.93
CA LEU A 29 -19.26 14.44 8.35
C LEU A 29 -17.89 14.91 8.86
N ALA A 30 -17.66 16.22 8.92
CA ALA A 30 -16.41 16.77 9.47
C ALA A 30 -16.25 16.47 10.98
N SER A 31 -17.35 16.47 11.74
CA SER A 31 -17.35 16.08 13.16
C SER A 31 -16.95 14.61 13.34
N TYR A 32 -17.55 13.70 12.56
CA TYR A 32 -17.25 12.27 12.61
C TYR A 32 -15.82 11.96 12.16
N MET A 33 -15.34 12.64 11.12
CA MET A 33 -13.93 12.55 10.71
C MET A 33 -12.99 12.97 11.84
N ARG A 34 -13.31 14.04 12.58
CA ARG A 34 -12.52 14.49 13.73
C ARG A 34 -12.52 13.47 14.87
N LEU A 35 -13.64 12.78 15.10
CA LEU A 35 -13.74 11.69 16.07
C LEU A 35 -12.85 10.50 15.68
N LEU A 36 -12.84 10.12 14.40
CA LEU A 36 -11.95 9.06 13.90
C LEU A 36 -10.48 9.45 14.02
N GLN A 37 -10.13 10.69 13.67
CA GLN A 37 -8.76 11.19 13.76
C GLN A 37 -8.20 11.17 15.19
N ARG A 38 -9.04 11.30 16.23
CA ARG A 38 -8.60 11.13 17.63
C ARG A 38 -8.12 9.70 17.94
N HIS A 39 -8.54 8.72 17.14
CA HIS A 39 -8.21 7.30 17.28
C HIS A 39 -7.26 6.82 16.17
N CYS A 40 -6.53 7.74 15.53
CA CYS A 40 -5.55 7.38 14.49
C CYS A 40 -4.30 6.68 15.04
N VAL A 41 -4.04 6.76 16.35
CA VAL A 41 -2.93 6.06 17.00
C VAL A 41 -3.48 5.24 18.17
N LEU A 42 -3.37 3.91 18.08
CA LEU A 42 -3.85 2.98 19.10
C LEU A 42 -2.68 2.21 19.69
N PRO A 43 -2.30 2.46 20.96
CA PRO A 43 -1.26 1.70 21.64
C PRO A 43 -1.61 0.22 21.71
N LEU A 44 -0.68 -0.68 21.39
CA LEU A 44 -0.93 -2.13 21.46
C LEU A 44 -1.35 -2.56 22.88
N ARG A 45 -0.77 -1.91 23.90
CA ARG A 45 -1.11 -2.12 25.32
C ARG A 45 -2.56 -1.79 25.71
N SER A 46 -3.27 -0.98 24.93
CA SER A 46 -4.70 -0.71 25.18
C SER A 46 -5.62 -1.70 24.48
N LEU A 47 -5.08 -2.58 23.63
CA LEU A 47 -5.85 -3.58 22.90
C LEU A 47 -6.00 -4.86 23.73
N THR A 48 -7.16 -5.50 23.63
CA THR A 48 -7.39 -6.79 24.27
C THR A 48 -6.78 -7.90 23.42
N ARG A 49 -5.74 -8.56 23.95
CA ARG A 49 -5.13 -9.71 23.31
C ARG A 49 -6.18 -10.82 23.07
N PRO A 50 -6.31 -11.35 21.84
CA PRO A 50 -7.25 -12.43 21.55
C PRO A 50 -7.02 -13.70 22.38
N GLY A 51 -8.11 -14.33 22.81
CA GLY A 51 -8.06 -15.64 23.45
C GLY A 51 -7.60 -16.71 22.45
N GLY A 52 -6.44 -17.33 22.72
CA GLY A 52 -5.82 -18.29 21.79
C GLY A 52 -4.69 -17.72 20.93
N TYR A 53 -4.32 -16.45 21.12
CA TYR A 53 -3.10 -15.90 20.51
C TYR A 53 -1.85 -16.63 21.03
N ALA A 54 -1.11 -17.24 20.10
CA ALA A 54 0.14 -17.96 20.33
C ALA A 54 1.26 -17.25 19.56
N ALA A 55 2.19 -16.60 20.28
CA ALA A 55 3.23 -15.77 19.67
C ALA A 55 4.17 -16.59 18.77
N GLU A 56 4.41 -17.85 19.14
CA GLU A 56 5.22 -18.82 18.40
C GLU A 56 4.63 -19.20 17.03
N LEU A 57 3.32 -19.04 16.85
CA LEU A 57 2.61 -19.29 15.58
C LEU A 57 2.36 -18.01 14.77
N SER A 58 2.63 -16.84 15.35
CA SER A 58 2.46 -15.56 14.66
C SER A 58 3.58 -15.37 13.63
N PRO A 59 3.27 -14.90 12.40
CA PRO A 59 4.29 -14.41 11.47
C PRO A 59 5.01 -13.17 12.03
N PHE A 60 4.44 -12.48 13.02
CA PHE A 60 4.99 -11.29 13.67
C PHE A 60 5.68 -11.67 14.99
N ARG A 61 6.83 -12.33 14.91
CA ARG A 61 7.53 -12.88 16.10
C ARG A 61 7.92 -11.85 17.17
N GLY A 62 8.02 -10.57 16.81
CA GLY A 62 8.29 -9.46 17.73
C GLY A 62 7.06 -8.66 18.17
N LEU A 63 5.85 -9.07 17.77
CA LEU A 63 4.61 -8.39 18.17
C LEU A 63 4.39 -8.57 19.68
N SER A 64 4.32 -7.45 20.40
CA SER A 64 4.06 -7.42 21.84
C SER A 64 2.80 -6.63 22.17
N TRP A 65 1.77 -7.34 22.62
CA TRP A 65 0.52 -6.75 23.10
C TRP A 65 0.69 -5.88 24.35
N THR A 66 1.76 -6.08 25.13
CA THR A 66 2.03 -5.29 26.34
C THR A 66 3.14 -4.26 26.13
N GLY A 67 3.71 -4.19 24.92
CA GLY A 67 4.81 -3.31 24.58
C GLY A 67 4.42 -1.85 24.39
N SER A 68 5.41 -1.04 24.02
CA SER A 68 5.25 0.39 23.69
C SER A 68 4.76 0.65 22.26
N GLY A 69 4.66 -0.38 21.42
CA GLY A 69 4.21 -0.27 20.04
C GLY A 69 2.79 0.28 19.90
N SER A 70 2.47 0.84 18.75
CA SER A 70 1.16 1.42 18.45
C SER A 70 0.79 1.16 16.99
N LEU A 71 -0.46 0.78 16.77
CA LEU A 71 -1.04 0.74 15.43
C LEU A 71 -1.42 2.17 15.04
N ARG A 72 -1.16 2.53 13.78
CA ARG A 72 -1.48 3.86 13.27
C ARG A 72 -2.35 3.77 12.03
N PHE A 73 -3.29 4.67 11.89
CA PHE A 73 -4.28 4.70 10.83
C PHE A 73 -4.29 6.04 10.14
N ARG A 74 -4.23 6.02 8.82
CA ARG A 74 -4.41 7.20 7.98
C ARG A 74 -5.82 7.14 7.38
N PHE A 75 -6.71 7.95 7.94
CA PHE A 75 -8.08 8.08 7.45
C PHE A 75 -8.15 9.11 6.33
N VAL A 76 -8.51 8.68 5.13
CA VAL A 76 -8.63 9.57 3.96
C VAL A 76 -10.06 9.59 3.46
N SER A 77 -10.66 10.78 3.35
CA SER A 77 -12.01 10.93 2.82
C SER A 77 -12.00 10.91 1.28
N VAL A 78 -12.75 9.98 0.69
CA VAL A 78 -12.88 9.84 -0.78
C VAL A 78 -13.53 11.08 -1.42
N ALA A 79 -14.32 11.84 -0.66
CA ALA A 79 -15.00 13.04 -1.15
C ALA A 79 -14.10 14.29 -1.15
N ALA A 80 -13.08 14.33 -0.28
CA ALA A 80 -12.29 15.55 -0.05
C ALA A 80 -10.90 15.51 -0.71
N GLU A 81 -10.31 14.32 -0.86
CA GLU A 81 -8.94 14.17 -1.34
C GLU A 81 -8.90 13.31 -2.62
N ARG A 82 -8.39 13.89 -3.71
CA ARG A 82 -7.67 13.07 -4.70
C ARG A 82 -6.36 12.72 -4.02
N ILE A 83 -6.18 11.46 -3.62
CA ILE A 83 -4.83 11.00 -3.31
C ILE A 83 -4.10 10.97 -4.65
N ASP A 84 -3.19 11.92 -4.86
CA ASP A 84 -2.24 11.85 -5.96
C ASP A 84 -1.31 10.66 -5.66
N MET A 85 -1.68 9.50 -6.18
CA MET A 85 -0.89 8.28 -6.04
C MET A 85 0.39 8.45 -6.86
N CYS A 86 1.54 8.44 -6.19
CA CYS A 86 2.83 8.54 -6.85
C CYS A 86 3.10 7.26 -7.67
N ASN A 87 3.80 7.41 -8.79
CA ASN A 87 4.12 6.27 -9.63
C ASN A 87 4.92 5.20 -8.87
N GLY A 88 4.36 3.99 -8.75
CA GLY A 88 5.01 2.87 -8.08
C GLY A 88 4.86 2.85 -6.55
N GLU A 89 4.07 3.75 -5.95
CA GLU A 89 3.96 3.85 -4.49
C GLU A 89 3.40 2.58 -3.81
N ASP A 90 2.66 1.76 -4.56
CA ASP A 90 2.08 0.49 -4.12
C ASP A 90 3.15 -0.56 -3.74
N VAL A 91 4.44 -0.33 -4.03
CA VAL A 91 5.51 -1.18 -3.48
C VAL A 91 5.59 -1.09 -1.96
N HIS A 92 5.02 -0.06 -1.33
CA HIS A 92 4.92 0.08 0.14
C HIS A 92 3.56 -0.37 0.66
N ALA A 93 3.54 -1.24 1.67
CA ALA A 93 2.28 -1.69 2.28
C ALA A 93 1.47 -0.54 2.91
N SER A 94 2.11 0.55 3.37
CA SER A 94 1.45 1.74 3.94
C SER A 94 0.68 2.60 2.91
N HIS A 95 0.93 2.39 1.62
CA HIS A 95 0.20 3.05 0.54
C HIS A 95 -0.93 2.19 -0.03
N ARG A 96 -0.95 0.90 0.31
CA ARG A 96 -2.04 -0.01 -0.08
C ARG A 96 -3.24 0.20 0.82
N VAL A 97 -4.43 0.20 0.21
CA VAL A 97 -5.70 0.33 0.92
C VAL A 97 -5.96 -0.92 1.75
N MET A 98 -6.02 -0.77 3.07
CA MET A 98 -6.23 -1.88 4.01
C MET A 98 -7.65 -1.94 4.56
N GLY A 99 -8.38 -0.83 4.51
CA GLY A 99 -9.76 -0.80 4.98
C GLY A 99 -10.61 0.31 4.39
N VAL A 100 -11.93 0.13 4.54
CA VAL A 100 -12.94 1.13 4.14
C VAL A 100 -13.96 1.32 5.27
N LEU A 101 -14.13 2.55 5.71
CA LEU A 101 -15.16 2.93 6.68
C LEU A 101 -16.24 3.75 5.98
N GLY A 102 -17.48 3.29 6.02
CA GLY A 102 -18.64 4.07 5.62
C GLY A 102 -19.09 4.93 6.80
N LEU A 103 -19.41 6.21 6.59
CA LEU A 103 -20.01 7.07 7.61
C LEU A 103 -21.40 7.50 7.15
N CYS A 104 -22.42 7.26 7.97
CA CYS A 104 -23.76 7.77 7.74
C CYS A 104 -24.34 8.45 8.99
N HIS A 105 -25.24 9.40 8.76
CA HIS A 105 -25.95 10.15 9.79
C HIS A 105 -27.41 9.66 9.82
N CYS A 106 -27.79 8.94 10.88
CA CYS A 106 -29.10 8.29 10.96
C CYS A 106 -30.29 9.28 10.85
N PRO A 107 -30.26 10.48 11.46
CA PRO A 107 -31.35 11.44 11.32
C PRO A 107 -31.61 11.87 9.86
N SER A 108 -30.57 12.05 9.04
CA SER A 108 -30.70 12.29 7.60
C SER A 108 -31.26 11.08 6.86
N LEU A 109 -30.81 9.87 7.21
CA LEU A 109 -31.26 8.64 6.56
C LEU A 109 -32.74 8.35 6.81
N ALA A 110 -33.24 8.66 8.01
CA ALA A 110 -34.64 8.47 8.38
C ALA A 110 -35.60 9.32 7.51
N GLN A 111 -35.12 10.44 6.97
CA GLN A 111 -35.90 11.34 6.13
C GLN A 111 -35.78 11.03 4.62
N SER A 112 -34.79 10.22 4.23
CA SER A 112 -34.45 9.93 2.84
C SER A 112 -34.65 8.45 2.50
N THR A 113 -33.57 7.68 2.42
CA THR A 113 -33.55 6.31 1.86
C THR A 113 -33.56 5.20 2.90
N GLY A 114 -33.36 5.54 4.18
CA GLY A 114 -33.22 4.58 5.28
C GLY A 114 -31.86 3.86 5.34
N LEU A 115 -31.63 3.17 6.46
CA LEU A 115 -30.34 2.52 6.77
C LEU A 115 -30.02 1.32 5.85
N GLN A 116 -31.03 0.56 5.42
CA GLN A 116 -30.82 -0.58 4.54
C GLN A 116 -30.30 -0.17 3.16
N ALA A 117 -30.83 0.93 2.60
CA ALA A 117 -30.37 1.46 1.32
C ALA A 117 -28.93 1.99 1.44
N ALA A 118 -28.62 2.69 2.53
CA ALA A 118 -27.26 3.13 2.86
C ALA A 118 -26.29 1.93 2.95
N TYR A 119 -26.70 0.83 3.58
CA TYR A 119 -25.89 -0.39 3.63
C TYR A 119 -25.58 -0.97 2.24
N VAL A 120 -26.58 -1.01 1.34
CA VAL A 120 -26.38 -1.46 -0.05
C VAL A 120 -25.42 -0.53 -0.81
N GLN A 121 -25.54 0.78 -0.63
CA GLN A 121 -24.63 1.77 -1.21
C GLN A 121 -23.19 1.59 -0.70
N PHE A 122 -23.03 1.33 0.60
CA PHE A 122 -21.74 1.05 1.21
C PHE A 122 -21.10 -0.21 0.60
N GLN A 123 -21.86 -1.31 0.53
CA GLN A 123 -21.40 -2.56 -0.08
C GLN A 123 -21.01 -2.40 -1.55
N ALA A 124 -21.73 -1.57 -2.31
CA ALA A 124 -21.36 -1.23 -3.68
C ALA A 124 -20.04 -0.46 -3.77
N SER A 125 -19.73 0.38 -2.77
CA SER A 125 -18.47 1.13 -2.69
C SER A 125 -17.30 0.24 -2.29
N VAL A 126 -17.49 -0.68 -1.34
CA VAL A 126 -16.50 -1.65 -0.88
C VAL A 126 -15.97 -2.53 -2.04
N ARG A 127 -16.85 -2.94 -2.96
CA ARG A 127 -16.48 -3.77 -4.14
C ARG A 127 -15.45 -3.14 -5.07
N ARG A 128 -15.19 -1.83 -4.97
CA ARG A 128 -14.18 -1.14 -5.77
C ARG A 128 -12.76 -1.38 -5.26
N PHE A 129 -12.62 -1.85 -4.03
CA PHE A 129 -11.33 -2.06 -3.40
C PHE A 129 -11.05 -3.57 -3.32
N PRO A 130 -9.98 -4.06 -3.99
CA PRO A 130 -9.61 -5.45 -3.87
C PRO A 130 -9.08 -5.72 -2.46
N ALA A 131 -9.52 -6.83 -1.86
CA ALA A 131 -8.89 -7.43 -0.67
C ALA A 131 -8.67 -6.51 0.55
N LEU A 132 -9.76 -6.03 1.13
CA LEU A 132 -9.73 -5.26 2.39
C LEU A 132 -9.54 -6.17 3.60
N LEU A 133 -8.69 -5.76 4.55
CA LEU A 133 -8.59 -6.39 5.88
C LEU A 133 -9.82 -6.07 6.75
N VAL A 134 -10.43 -4.90 6.53
CA VAL A 134 -11.58 -4.45 7.30
C VAL A 134 -12.48 -3.56 6.46
N HIS A 135 -13.79 -3.73 6.62
CA HIS A 135 -14.77 -2.75 6.17
C HIS A 135 -15.93 -2.70 7.15
N LYS A 136 -16.37 -1.50 7.52
CA LYS A 136 -17.52 -1.28 8.40
C LYS A 136 -18.29 -0.03 8.01
N LEU A 137 -19.61 -0.07 8.18
CA LEU A 137 -20.50 1.08 8.08
C LEU A 137 -20.79 1.58 9.49
N PHE A 138 -20.39 2.82 9.78
CA PHE A 138 -20.67 3.50 11.04
C PHE A 138 -21.90 4.39 10.87
N ALA A 139 -22.95 4.05 11.62
CA ALA A 139 -24.21 4.77 11.63
C ALA A 139 -24.33 5.60 12.90
N PHE A 140 -24.11 6.91 12.78
CA PHE A 140 -24.11 7.84 13.91
C PHE A 140 -25.51 8.33 14.25
N GLU A 141 -25.72 8.67 15.53
CA GLU A 141 -26.94 9.29 16.04
C GLU A 141 -28.20 8.46 15.84
N HIS A 142 -28.10 7.16 16.12
CA HIS A 142 -29.27 6.27 16.11
C HIS A 142 -30.08 6.41 17.41
N THR A 143 -31.41 6.53 17.32
CA THR A 143 -32.31 6.72 18.47
C THR A 143 -32.78 5.41 19.13
N PHE A 144 -32.63 4.27 18.45
CA PHE A 144 -33.01 2.92 18.92
C PHE A 144 -34.48 2.73 19.32
N GLU A 145 -35.38 3.61 18.85
CA GLU A 145 -36.81 3.55 19.21
C GLU A 145 -37.55 2.36 18.57
N ASP A 146 -37.13 1.90 17.39
CA ASP A 146 -37.72 0.75 16.70
C ASP A 146 -36.94 -0.56 16.95
N LEU A 147 -37.35 -1.28 18.00
CA LEU A 147 -36.75 -2.56 18.39
C LEU A 147 -36.85 -3.66 17.32
N ARG A 148 -37.80 -3.60 16.38
CA ARG A 148 -37.91 -4.60 15.30
C ARG A 148 -36.89 -4.34 14.20
N ALA A 149 -36.66 -3.07 13.85
CA ALA A 149 -35.61 -2.69 12.92
C ALA A 149 -34.21 -3.04 13.47
N VAL A 150 -33.98 -2.89 14.79
CA VAL A 150 -32.71 -3.26 15.43
C VAL A 150 -32.37 -4.74 15.22
N GLN A 151 -33.34 -5.66 15.33
CA GLN A 151 -33.09 -7.10 15.09
C GLN A 151 -32.74 -7.43 13.63
N GLU A 152 -33.24 -6.64 12.67
CA GLU A 152 -32.88 -6.79 11.26
C GLU A 152 -31.48 -6.26 11.00
N TYR A 153 -31.09 -5.17 11.68
CA TYR A 153 -29.76 -4.56 11.58
C TYR A 153 -28.66 -5.33 12.31
N GLU A 154 -28.99 -6.07 13.37
CA GLU A 154 -28.05 -6.98 14.05
C GLU A 154 -27.52 -8.08 13.13
N ARG A 155 -28.23 -8.41 12.04
CA ARG A 155 -27.79 -9.39 11.04
C ARG A 155 -26.80 -8.82 10.03
N LEU A 156 -26.54 -7.51 10.07
CA LEU A 156 -25.60 -6.85 9.18
C LEU A 156 -24.23 -6.86 9.85
N ASP A 157 -23.41 -7.86 9.52
CA ASP A 157 -22.11 -8.10 10.16
C ASP A 157 -21.16 -6.89 10.11
N ASP A 158 -21.32 -6.02 9.11
CA ASP A 158 -20.47 -4.85 8.91
C ASP A 158 -21.04 -3.52 9.42
N LEU A 159 -22.23 -3.54 10.01
CA LEU A 159 -22.85 -2.34 10.55
C LEU A 159 -22.48 -2.13 12.03
N VAL A 160 -22.12 -0.89 12.37
CA VAL A 160 -21.92 -0.45 13.75
C VAL A 160 -22.79 0.78 13.99
N MET A 161 -23.72 0.67 14.93
CA MET A 161 -24.65 1.75 15.28
C MET A 161 -24.17 2.48 16.54
N PHE A 162 -24.04 3.79 16.45
CA PHE A 162 -23.69 4.66 17.56
C PHE A 162 -24.95 5.36 18.08
N PRO A 163 -25.11 5.45 19.41
CA PRO A 163 -26.20 6.22 20.00
C PRO A 163 -26.07 7.71 19.73
N MET A 164 -27.14 8.45 20.03
CA MET A 164 -27.12 9.91 20.09
C MET A 164 -25.98 10.41 20.98
N ASP A 165 -25.31 11.47 20.52
CA ASP A 165 -24.19 12.08 21.23
C ASP A 165 -24.66 12.72 22.54
N HIS A 166 -24.14 12.22 23.65
CA HIS A 166 -24.40 12.76 24.98
C HIS A 166 -23.07 12.96 25.70
N GLU A 167 -22.79 14.19 26.09
CA GLU A 167 -21.61 14.52 26.88
C GLU A 167 -21.75 13.97 28.30
N LEU A 168 -20.74 13.24 28.77
CA LEU A 168 -20.67 12.78 30.15
C LEU A 168 -20.25 13.95 31.04
N GLN A 169 -21.05 14.20 32.08
CA GLN A 169 -20.84 15.34 32.97
C GLN A 169 -19.45 15.32 33.62
N GLY A 170 -18.64 16.34 33.33
CA GLY A 170 -17.38 16.60 34.03
C GLY A 170 -16.15 15.86 33.48
N THR A 171 -16.27 15.05 32.42
CA THR A 171 -15.12 14.36 31.79
C THR A 171 -14.72 14.94 30.44
N GLY A 172 -15.62 15.67 29.76
CA GLY A 172 -15.42 16.15 28.39
C GLY A 172 -15.41 15.03 27.33
N GLU A 173 -15.78 13.82 27.74
CA GLU A 173 -15.98 12.67 26.85
C GLU A 173 -17.46 12.49 26.54
N SER A 174 -17.79 11.88 25.42
CA SER A 174 -19.17 11.61 25.01
C SER A 174 -19.46 10.12 24.86
N THR A 175 -20.72 9.75 24.92
CA THR A 175 -21.17 8.36 24.68
C THR A 175 -20.64 7.80 23.36
N VAL A 176 -20.64 8.63 22.31
CA VAL A 176 -20.10 8.27 20.99
C VAL A 176 -18.59 8.09 21.05
N SER A 177 -17.85 8.95 21.76
CA SER A 177 -16.39 8.83 21.84
C SER A 177 -15.96 7.55 22.57
N LEU A 178 -16.62 7.18 23.68
CA LEU A 178 -16.31 5.92 24.37
C LEU A 178 -16.67 4.70 23.52
N HIS A 179 -17.83 4.69 22.87
CA HIS A 179 -18.22 3.60 22.00
C HIS A 179 -17.25 3.45 20.82
N LEU A 180 -16.84 4.58 20.21
CA LEU A 180 -15.88 4.60 19.12
C LEU A 180 -14.52 4.05 19.56
N GLN A 181 -14.07 4.36 20.77
CA GLN A 181 -12.82 3.78 21.27
C GLN A 181 -12.88 2.25 21.36
N VAL A 182 -13.98 1.69 21.85
CA VAL A 182 -14.17 0.22 21.91
C VAL A 182 -14.20 -0.38 20.51
N VAL A 183 -14.93 0.24 19.59
CA VAL A 183 -15.03 -0.20 18.20
C VAL A 183 -13.66 -0.17 17.52
N MET A 184 -12.93 0.95 17.62
CA MET A 184 -11.61 1.11 17.02
C MET A 184 -10.59 0.14 17.60
N ASN A 185 -10.60 -0.10 18.92
CA ASN A 185 -9.75 -1.13 19.54
C ASN A 185 -10.07 -2.53 19.00
N THR A 186 -11.35 -2.87 18.86
CA THR A 186 -11.79 -4.16 18.30
C THR A 186 -11.36 -4.30 16.83
N LEU A 187 -11.54 -3.24 16.02
CA LEU A 187 -11.11 -3.25 14.62
C LEU A 187 -9.59 -3.39 14.50
N ALA A 188 -8.83 -2.74 15.36
CA ALA A 188 -7.37 -2.83 15.36
C ALA A 188 -6.89 -4.26 15.66
N VAL A 189 -7.50 -4.93 16.65
CA VAL A 189 -7.25 -6.35 16.92
C VAL A 189 -7.61 -7.22 15.72
N HIS A 190 -8.78 -6.98 15.12
CA HIS A 190 -9.24 -7.71 13.94
C HIS A 190 -8.27 -7.56 12.76
N ILE A 191 -7.77 -6.35 12.48
CA ILE A 191 -6.81 -6.08 11.40
C ILE A 191 -5.52 -6.88 11.62
N VAL A 192 -4.96 -6.88 12.84
CA VAL A 192 -3.76 -7.66 13.14
C VAL A 192 -4.02 -9.16 12.91
N MET A 193 -5.14 -9.70 13.41
CA MET A 193 -5.47 -11.12 13.27
C MET A 193 -5.75 -11.52 11.82
N SER A 194 -6.46 -10.69 11.06
CA SER A 194 -6.74 -10.93 9.64
C SER A 194 -5.46 -10.89 8.82
N LEU A 195 -4.56 -9.96 9.11
CA LEU A 195 -3.26 -9.88 8.47
C LEU A 195 -2.38 -11.09 8.80
N GLU A 196 -2.31 -11.51 10.07
CA GLU A 196 -1.61 -12.73 10.47
C GLU A 196 -2.14 -13.96 9.74
N SER A 197 -3.47 -14.10 9.68
CA SER A 197 -4.11 -15.22 9.01
C SER A 197 -3.80 -15.24 7.51
N ALA A 198 -3.83 -14.07 6.85
CA ALA A 198 -3.53 -13.96 5.43
C ALA A 198 -2.08 -14.33 5.12
N ILE A 199 -1.13 -13.78 5.88
CA ILE A 199 0.30 -14.08 5.73
C ILE A 199 0.58 -15.56 6.00
N ARG A 200 0.03 -16.12 7.09
CA ARG A 200 0.22 -17.53 7.45
C ARG A 200 -0.27 -18.46 6.34
N SER A 201 -1.43 -18.17 5.75
CA SER A 201 -1.99 -18.94 4.63
C SER A 201 -1.05 -19.00 3.44
N VAL A 202 -0.40 -17.89 3.10
CA VAL A 202 0.53 -17.85 1.95
C VAL A 202 1.83 -18.56 2.28
N THR A 203 2.42 -18.31 3.45
CA THR A 203 3.66 -18.99 3.85
C THR A 203 3.47 -20.51 3.93
N SER A 204 2.33 -20.99 4.42
CA SER A 204 2.02 -22.42 4.40
C SER A 204 1.84 -22.96 2.98
N SER A 205 1.12 -22.25 2.10
CA SER A 205 0.92 -22.68 0.72
C SER A 205 2.22 -22.69 -0.09
N LEU A 206 3.12 -21.72 0.13
CA LEU A 206 4.45 -21.73 -0.50
C LEU A 206 5.31 -22.88 0.02
N ALA A 207 5.27 -23.19 1.33
CA ALA A 207 5.99 -24.32 1.89
C ALA A 207 5.50 -25.66 1.31
N VAL A 208 4.18 -25.81 1.10
CA VAL A 208 3.59 -27.00 0.48
C VAL A 208 3.89 -27.08 -1.02
N ALA A 209 3.77 -25.97 -1.76
CA ALA A 209 4.07 -25.92 -3.19
C ALA A 209 5.57 -26.12 -3.50
N SER A 210 6.45 -25.90 -2.52
CA SER A 210 7.87 -26.22 -2.63
C SER A 210 8.15 -27.72 -2.47
N ASN A 211 7.21 -28.47 -1.89
CA ASN A 211 7.36 -29.89 -1.57
C ASN A 211 6.48 -30.83 -2.42
N LEU A 212 5.46 -30.36 -3.15
CA LEU A 212 4.60 -31.21 -3.99
C LEU A 212 4.07 -30.49 -5.24
N THR A 213 4.17 -31.16 -6.40
CA THR A 213 3.38 -30.88 -7.61
C THR A 213 1.94 -31.35 -7.43
N LEU A 214 0.98 -30.44 -7.60
CA LEU A 214 -0.47 -30.63 -7.79
C LEU A 214 -1.24 -31.36 -6.67
N THR A 215 -2.13 -30.62 -5.98
CA THR A 215 -3.59 -30.82 -5.93
C THR A 215 -4.21 -29.72 -5.06
N THR A 216 -5.10 -28.90 -5.63
CA THR A 216 -5.91 -27.92 -4.88
C THR A 216 -7.33 -28.46 -4.74
N ASP A 217 -7.73 -28.78 -3.51
CA ASP A 217 -9.13 -28.98 -3.15
C ASP A 217 -9.79 -27.62 -2.93
N LEU A 218 -11.00 -27.49 -3.46
CA LEU A 218 -11.85 -26.30 -3.41
C LEU A 218 -12.49 -26.17 -2.03
N ASP A 219 -12.18 -25.11 -1.29
CA ASP A 219 -13.09 -24.48 -0.29
C ASP A 219 -12.57 -23.12 0.29
N SER A 220 -11.59 -22.47 -0.36
CA SER A 220 -10.82 -21.32 0.19
C SER A 220 -10.96 -20.00 -0.58
N ALA A 221 -11.92 -19.90 -1.50
CA ALA A 221 -11.98 -18.86 -2.54
C ALA A 221 -11.96 -17.39 -2.05
N GLY A 222 -12.42 -17.10 -0.83
CA GLY A 222 -12.38 -15.72 -0.27
C GLY A 222 -11.07 -15.36 0.45
N ARG A 223 -10.34 -16.34 1.01
CA ARG A 223 -9.11 -16.09 1.80
C ARG A 223 -7.84 -16.17 0.95
N GLU A 224 -7.86 -17.00 -0.10
CA GLU A 224 -6.79 -17.05 -1.10
C GLU A 224 -6.68 -15.73 -1.90
N ASP A 225 -7.80 -15.01 -2.05
CA ASP A 225 -7.84 -13.72 -2.74
C ASP A 225 -7.15 -12.62 -1.91
N LEU A 226 -7.48 -12.52 -0.61
CA LEU A 226 -6.91 -11.50 0.29
C LEU A 226 -5.38 -11.57 0.33
N ALA A 227 -4.83 -12.76 0.53
CA ALA A 227 -3.40 -12.92 0.70
C ALA A 227 -2.63 -12.74 -0.62
N SER A 228 -3.26 -13.07 -1.76
CA SER A 228 -2.71 -12.83 -3.10
C SER A 228 -2.58 -11.33 -3.41
N VAL A 229 -3.51 -10.50 -2.92
CA VAL A 229 -3.47 -9.05 -3.12
C VAL A 229 -2.50 -8.37 -2.14
N LEU A 230 -2.52 -8.77 -0.86
CA LEU A 230 -1.59 -8.23 0.15
C LEU A 230 -0.12 -8.48 -0.24
N LEU A 231 0.16 -9.61 -0.89
CA LEU A 231 1.49 -9.98 -1.36
C LEU A 231 1.62 -9.84 -2.88
N ASP A 232 0.82 -8.95 -3.51
CA ASP A 232 0.98 -8.64 -4.93
C ASP A 232 2.29 -7.87 -5.16
N VAL A 233 3.16 -8.47 -5.97
CA VAL A 233 4.50 -7.97 -6.28
C VAL A 233 4.64 -7.51 -7.73
N ARG A 234 3.52 -7.37 -8.46
CA ARG A 234 3.48 -7.00 -9.88
C ARG A 234 3.51 -5.49 -10.13
N VAL A 235 3.84 -4.70 -9.12
CA VAL A 235 4.03 -3.25 -9.25
C VAL A 235 5.33 -2.99 -10.00
N GLU A 236 5.25 -2.18 -11.05
CA GLU A 236 6.35 -1.75 -11.89
C GLU A 236 6.21 -0.24 -12.10
N PRO A 237 7.32 0.53 -12.15
CA PRO A 237 7.25 1.96 -12.41
C PRO A 237 6.72 2.19 -13.83
N GLN A 238 5.74 3.09 -13.97
CA GLN A 238 5.30 3.54 -15.29
C GLN A 238 6.39 4.39 -15.92
N VAL A 239 6.77 4.09 -17.16
CA VAL A 239 7.69 4.93 -17.91
C VAL A 239 6.93 6.18 -18.35
N THR A 240 7.15 7.30 -17.67
CA THR A 240 6.73 8.60 -18.16
C THR A 240 7.57 8.94 -19.40
N HIS A 241 7.04 8.61 -20.58
CA HIS A 241 7.50 9.18 -21.84
C HIS A 241 7.04 10.64 -21.96
N ASP A 242 7.42 11.48 -21.00
CA ASP A 242 7.21 12.92 -21.13
C ASP A 242 8.41 13.56 -21.80
N ALA A 243 8.16 13.86 -23.07
CA ALA A 243 8.70 14.92 -23.89
C ALA A 243 10.23 15.06 -24.00
N GLN A 244 10.68 15.00 -25.25
CA GLN A 244 11.82 15.78 -25.71
C GLN A 244 11.67 17.24 -25.24
N CYS A 245 12.20 17.56 -24.06
CA CYS A 245 12.64 18.91 -23.76
C CYS A 245 13.80 19.21 -24.69
N SER A 246 13.48 19.65 -25.90
CA SER A 246 14.42 20.45 -26.67
C SER A 246 14.80 21.64 -25.79
N PRO A 247 16.09 21.90 -25.54
CA PRO A 247 16.46 23.09 -24.80
C PRO A 247 15.98 24.30 -25.61
N LEU A 248 15.18 25.15 -24.98
CA LEU A 248 14.82 26.47 -25.50
C LEU A 248 16.11 27.22 -25.79
N VAL A 249 16.52 27.22 -27.06
CA VAL A 249 17.54 28.10 -27.60
C VAL A 249 16.95 29.50 -27.55
N LEU A 250 17.41 30.31 -26.60
CA LEU A 250 17.29 31.76 -26.61
C LEU A 250 17.92 32.27 -27.91
N SER A 251 17.07 32.44 -28.93
CA SER A 251 17.47 32.99 -30.22
C SER A 251 17.40 34.51 -30.09
N ARG A 252 18.58 35.09 -29.95
CA ARG A 252 18.86 36.53 -30.02
C ARG A 252 18.58 37.01 -31.45
N ASP A 253 17.76 38.04 -31.51
CA ASP A 253 17.30 38.74 -32.69
C ASP A 253 18.47 39.46 -33.40
N GLU A 254 18.88 39.01 -34.58
CA GLU A 254 19.65 39.82 -35.52
C GLU A 254 19.14 39.64 -36.95
N ARG A 255 18.83 40.80 -37.55
CA ARG A 255 18.35 40.99 -38.92
C ARG A 255 19.42 40.56 -39.93
N ASN A 256 19.04 39.79 -40.95
CA ASN A 256 19.40 40.15 -42.32
C ASN A 256 18.60 39.40 -43.39
N GLU A 257 18.37 40.12 -44.48
CA GLU A 257 17.64 39.74 -45.69
C GLU A 257 18.35 38.66 -46.53
N GLY A 258 17.59 37.95 -47.36
CA GLY A 258 18.07 37.51 -48.69
C GLY A 258 17.87 36.04 -49.05
N ASP A 259 17.08 35.84 -50.09
CA ASP A 259 17.09 34.73 -51.07
C ASP A 259 16.56 33.32 -50.73
N SER A 260 15.32 33.10 -51.17
CA SER A 260 14.93 32.18 -52.28
C SER A 260 15.71 30.88 -52.47
N PHE A 261 15.02 29.72 -52.44
CA PHE A 261 14.80 28.87 -53.61
C PHE A 261 13.88 27.66 -53.30
N HIS A 262 13.11 27.27 -54.31
CA HIS A 262 12.08 26.24 -54.38
C HIS A 262 12.59 24.79 -54.26
N ALA A 263 11.71 23.87 -53.84
CA ALA A 263 11.14 22.76 -54.65
C ALA A 263 10.84 21.52 -53.77
N VAL A 264 9.56 21.13 -53.62
CA VAL A 264 8.78 20.13 -54.38
C VAL A 264 8.65 18.80 -53.63
N SER A 265 7.38 18.42 -53.47
CA SER A 265 6.81 17.18 -52.97
C SER A 265 7.38 15.89 -53.58
N THR A 266 7.25 14.76 -52.89
CA THR A 266 6.26 13.71 -53.25
C THR A 266 6.36 12.51 -52.30
N SER A 267 5.20 12.06 -51.84
CA SER A 267 4.88 10.73 -51.34
C SER A 267 5.08 9.68 -52.44
N ASP A 268 5.56 8.47 -52.10
CA ASP A 268 4.75 7.25 -52.28
C ASP A 268 5.43 5.94 -51.85
N THR A 269 4.55 5.07 -51.35
CA THR A 269 4.67 3.64 -51.05
C THR A 269 5.29 2.76 -52.15
N ARG A 270 5.88 1.60 -51.75
CA ARG A 270 5.76 0.31 -52.47
C ARG A 270 6.38 -0.89 -51.71
N LEU A 271 5.59 -1.96 -51.63
CA LEU A 271 5.97 -3.35 -51.33
C LEU A 271 6.27 -4.11 -52.63
N SER A 272 7.23 -5.04 -52.59
CA SER A 272 7.43 -6.18 -53.52
C SER A 272 8.56 -7.06 -52.92
N GLY A 273 8.60 -8.40 -52.86
CA GLY A 273 7.80 -9.48 -53.45
C GLY A 273 8.73 -10.51 -54.14
N SER A 274 8.74 -11.77 -53.67
CA SER A 274 9.16 -13.03 -54.35
C SER A 274 10.66 -13.35 -54.52
N LEU A 275 11.17 -14.59 -54.72
CA LEU A 275 11.06 -15.99 -54.21
C LEU A 275 12.00 -16.86 -55.09
N PHE A 276 12.35 -18.08 -54.62
CA PHE A 276 12.96 -19.25 -55.31
C PHE A 276 14.52 -19.31 -55.37
N SER A 277 15.26 -20.42 -55.08
CA SER A 277 15.00 -21.88 -55.04
C SER A 277 16.02 -22.64 -54.14
N SER A 278 15.62 -23.79 -53.58
CA SER A 278 16.45 -24.88 -52.97
C SER A 278 16.89 -25.92 -54.08
N PRO A 279 17.59 -27.09 -53.88
CA PRO A 279 17.66 -27.96 -52.68
C PRO A 279 18.91 -28.88 -52.41
N SER A 280 18.92 -29.47 -51.19
CA SER A 280 19.38 -30.81 -50.73
C SER A 280 20.85 -31.29 -50.71
N ALA A 281 21.32 -31.65 -49.50
CA ALA A 281 22.01 -32.91 -49.18
C ALA A 281 21.82 -33.30 -47.68
N LEU A 282 21.68 -34.60 -47.41
CA LEU A 282 21.17 -35.24 -46.18
C LEU A 282 22.27 -35.74 -45.20
N SER A 283 22.02 -35.50 -43.89
CA SER A 283 22.22 -36.37 -42.70
C SER A 283 23.64 -36.68 -42.14
N PRO A 284 23.81 -37.16 -40.87
CA PRO A 284 22.82 -37.47 -39.83
C PRO A 284 23.13 -36.99 -38.37
N LEU A 285 22.11 -37.14 -37.51
CA LEU A 285 22.16 -37.41 -36.06
C LEU A 285 22.95 -36.47 -35.13
N GLY A 286 22.20 -35.56 -34.51
CA GLY A 286 22.42 -35.11 -33.15
C GLY A 286 21.08 -34.80 -32.53
N ALA A 287 20.55 -35.70 -31.70
CA ALA A 287 19.34 -35.47 -30.92
C ALA A 287 19.64 -34.41 -29.85
N GLY A 288 19.65 -33.14 -30.26
CA GLY A 288 19.62 -32.00 -29.36
C GLY A 288 18.18 -31.80 -28.92
N THR A 289 17.83 -32.36 -27.77
CA THR A 289 16.68 -31.90 -27.00
C THR A 289 16.76 -30.38 -26.90
N ALA A 290 15.85 -29.68 -27.56
CA ALA A 290 15.63 -28.26 -27.31
C ALA A 290 15.01 -28.13 -25.90
N ALA A 291 15.86 -28.29 -24.88
CA ALA A 291 15.52 -27.98 -23.51
C ALA A 291 15.24 -26.48 -23.43
N LEU A 292 13.96 -26.13 -23.36
CA LEU A 292 13.52 -24.81 -22.92
C LEU A 292 14.27 -24.47 -21.63
N LYS A 293 15.11 -23.43 -21.67
CA LYS A 293 16.03 -23.05 -20.58
C LYS A 293 15.27 -22.91 -19.24
N PRO A 294 15.61 -23.70 -18.20
CA PRO A 294 15.00 -23.60 -16.86
C PRO A 294 15.26 -22.25 -16.14
N THR A 295 16.12 -21.39 -16.67
CA THR A 295 16.69 -20.24 -15.95
C THR A 295 15.76 -19.04 -15.81
N ARG A 296 14.87 -18.79 -16.77
CA ARG A 296 13.96 -17.62 -16.70
C ARG A 296 12.81 -17.81 -15.71
N TYR A 297 12.30 -19.04 -15.61
CA TYR A 297 11.23 -19.38 -14.67
C TYR A 297 11.73 -19.29 -13.21
N THR A 298 12.95 -19.74 -12.95
CA THR A 298 13.55 -19.67 -11.63
C THR A 298 13.90 -18.23 -11.23
N SER A 299 14.43 -17.40 -12.13
CA SER A 299 14.68 -15.97 -11.82
C SER A 299 13.40 -15.19 -11.55
N ARG A 300 12.33 -15.40 -12.33
CA ARG A 300 11.02 -14.74 -12.05
C ARG A 300 10.49 -15.12 -10.67
N ARG A 301 10.59 -16.39 -10.29
CA ARG A 301 10.15 -16.85 -8.96
C ARG A 301 11.00 -16.23 -7.84
N LYS A 302 12.33 -16.27 -7.97
CA LYS A 302 13.26 -15.65 -7.01
C LYS A 302 12.98 -14.16 -6.80
N ARG A 303 12.76 -13.42 -7.89
CA ARG A 303 12.37 -12.00 -7.84
C ARG A 303 11.06 -11.78 -7.07
N GLN A 304 10.05 -12.60 -7.35
CA GLN A 304 8.79 -12.50 -6.62
C GLN A 304 8.96 -12.82 -5.14
N ASP A 305 9.76 -13.82 -4.80
CA ASP A 305 10.04 -14.17 -3.40
C ASP A 305 10.78 -13.04 -2.68
N ALA A 306 11.75 -12.38 -3.33
CA ALA A 306 12.45 -11.22 -2.78
C ALA A 306 11.51 -10.02 -2.52
N ARG A 307 10.61 -9.74 -3.47
CA ARG A 307 9.59 -8.67 -3.33
C ARG A 307 8.55 -9.00 -2.25
N ARG A 308 8.16 -10.27 -2.08
CA ARG A 308 7.28 -10.71 -1.00
C ARG A 308 7.94 -10.55 0.36
N GLU A 309 9.22 -10.92 0.46
CA GLU A 309 10.00 -10.75 1.68
C GLU A 309 10.05 -9.28 2.12
N LYS A 310 10.23 -8.36 1.17
CA LYS A 310 10.11 -6.91 1.41
C LYS A 310 8.75 -6.56 2.02
N LEU A 311 7.65 -7.00 1.41
CA LEU A 311 6.30 -6.70 1.92
C LEU A 311 6.06 -7.29 3.32
N LEU A 312 6.62 -8.47 3.64
CA LEU A 312 6.58 -9.00 5.00
C LEU A 312 7.29 -8.07 6.00
N GLY A 313 8.40 -7.45 5.58
CA GLY A 313 9.06 -6.37 6.31
C GLY A 313 8.12 -5.20 6.58
N ASP A 314 7.46 -4.68 5.53
CA ASP A 314 6.51 -3.57 5.66
C ASP A 314 5.36 -3.89 6.64
N TYR A 315 4.77 -5.09 6.54
CA TYR A 315 3.69 -5.52 7.43
C TYR A 315 4.14 -5.64 8.89
N ASN A 316 5.37 -6.12 9.12
CA ASN A 316 5.97 -6.11 10.46
C ASN A 316 6.11 -4.69 11.00
N VAL A 317 6.52 -3.72 10.16
CA VAL A 317 6.58 -2.31 10.56
C VAL A 317 5.20 -1.77 10.94
N LEU A 318 4.16 -2.04 10.14
CA LEU A 318 2.79 -1.58 10.39
C LEU A 318 2.24 -2.06 11.76
N VAL A 319 2.61 -3.27 12.19
CA VAL A 319 2.22 -3.81 13.50
C VAL A 319 3.21 -3.48 14.63
N SER A 320 4.13 -2.54 14.41
CA SER A 320 5.18 -2.13 15.37
C SER A 320 6.18 -3.23 15.75
N CYS A 321 6.41 -4.22 14.89
CA CYS A 321 7.40 -5.29 15.06
C CYS A 321 8.71 -4.93 14.32
N ILE A 322 9.49 -3.99 14.88
CA ILE A 322 10.68 -3.43 14.20
C ILE A 322 11.80 -4.48 14.01
N SER A 323 12.08 -5.29 15.03
CA SER A 323 13.13 -6.32 14.95
C SER A 323 12.82 -7.40 13.91
N GLY A 324 11.55 -7.81 13.80
CA GLY A 324 11.08 -8.72 12.76
C GLY A 324 11.18 -8.09 11.38
N ALA A 325 10.80 -6.81 11.25
CA ALA A 325 10.92 -6.08 9.99
C ALA A 325 12.37 -5.99 9.49
N MET A 326 13.32 -5.67 10.37
CA MET A 326 14.75 -5.62 10.00
C MET A 326 15.25 -6.93 9.41
N HIS A 327 14.86 -8.07 10.01
CA HIS A 327 15.26 -9.38 9.51
C HIS A 327 14.77 -9.62 8.07
N HIS A 328 13.49 -9.34 7.81
CA HIS A 328 12.90 -9.46 6.48
C HIS A 328 13.56 -8.50 5.47
N TYR A 329 13.81 -7.25 5.84
CA TYR A 329 14.46 -6.31 4.93
C TYR A 329 15.90 -6.70 4.58
N VAL A 330 16.70 -7.21 5.53
CA VAL A 330 18.07 -7.67 5.24
C VAL A 330 18.04 -8.77 4.18
N ILE A 331 17.19 -9.78 4.36
CA ILE A 331 17.03 -10.88 3.39
C ILE A 331 16.54 -10.35 2.04
N ALA A 332 15.51 -9.49 2.05
CA ALA A 332 14.97 -8.90 0.83
C ALA A 332 16.00 -8.08 0.06
N ILE A 333 16.79 -7.25 0.74
CA ILE A 333 17.86 -6.42 0.13
C ILE A 333 18.93 -7.31 -0.51
N GLU A 334 19.37 -8.38 0.17
CA GLU A 334 20.35 -9.32 -0.39
C GLU A 334 19.85 -9.95 -1.69
N MET A 335 18.61 -10.45 -1.69
CA MET A 335 17.99 -11.08 -2.87
C MET A 335 17.73 -10.06 -3.99
N LEU A 336 17.19 -8.88 -3.68
CA LEU A 336 16.87 -7.84 -4.65
C LEU A 336 18.13 -7.26 -5.31
N ARG A 337 19.25 -7.14 -4.58
CA ARG A 337 20.55 -6.76 -5.18
C ARG A 337 21.05 -7.78 -6.19
N GLU A 338 20.85 -9.06 -5.91
CA GLU A 338 21.22 -10.09 -6.88
C GLU A 338 20.36 -9.95 -8.14
N GLU A 339 19.03 -9.81 -8.00
CA GLU A 339 18.12 -9.68 -9.14
C GLU A 339 18.32 -8.36 -9.93
N GLU A 340 18.59 -7.24 -9.25
CA GLU A 340 18.90 -5.95 -9.89
C GLU A 340 20.12 -6.08 -10.80
N ARG A 341 21.23 -6.67 -10.31
CA ARG A 341 22.42 -6.94 -11.12
C ARG A 341 22.16 -7.87 -12.30
N HIS A 342 21.36 -8.93 -12.09
CA HIS A 342 21.01 -9.87 -13.15
C HIS A 342 20.12 -9.24 -14.23
N SER A 343 19.25 -8.31 -13.84
CA SER A 343 18.35 -7.59 -14.75
C SER A 343 19.05 -6.48 -15.53
N GLY A 344 20.29 -6.12 -15.16
CA GLY A 344 21.01 -5.00 -15.73
C GLY A 344 20.45 -3.64 -15.28
N GLY A 345 19.93 -3.56 -14.05
CA GLY A 345 19.35 -2.34 -13.50
C GLY A 345 17.97 -2.01 -14.08
N SER A 346 17.09 -3.00 -14.22
CA SER A 346 15.73 -2.73 -14.67
C SER A 346 15.02 -1.78 -13.69
N PRO A 347 14.25 -0.79 -14.17
CA PRO A 347 13.60 0.20 -13.30
C PRO A 347 12.72 -0.43 -12.21
N GLY A 348 12.06 -1.54 -12.51
CA GLY A 348 11.29 -2.32 -11.55
C GLY A 348 12.11 -2.90 -10.41
N ASP A 349 13.21 -3.58 -10.74
CA ASP A 349 14.05 -4.20 -9.72
C ASP A 349 14.79 -3.12 -8.89
N ALA A 350 15.15 -1.99 -9.51
CA ALA A 350 15.64 -0.80 -8.82
C ALA A 350 14.59 -0.22 -7.85
N LEU A 351 13.33 -0.08 -8.28
CA LEU A 351 12.24 0.44 -7.45
C LEU A 351 12.02 -0.42 -6.19
N TRP A 352 11.93 -1.74 -6.37
CA TRP A 352 11.71 -2.65 -5.24
C TRP A 352 12.91 -2.69 -4.29
N LEU A 353 14.14 -2.59 -4.79
CA LEU A 353 15.34 -2.49 -3.98
C LEU A 353 15.38 -1.16 -3.20
N ALA A 354 15.03 -0.03 -3.84
CA ALA A 354 14.92 1.27 -3.19
C ALA A 354 13.91 1.22 -2.02
N ALA A 355 12.72 0.65 -2.27
CA ALA A 355 11.68 0.53 -1.27
C ALA A 355 12.07 -0.39 -0.10
N ALA A 356 12.84 -1.45 -0.34
CA ALA A 356 13.38 -2.31 0.72
C ALA A 356 14.42 -1.56 1.58
N LEU A 357 15.30 -0.79 0.94
CA LEU A 357 16.28 0.05 1.64
C LEU A 357 15.60 1.15 2.47
N GLU A 358 14.57 1.82 1.93
CA GLU A 358 13.78 2.81 2.68
C GLU A 358 13.17 2.21 3.95
N GLY A 359 12.52 1.04 3.84
CA GLY A 359 11.96 0.34 4.98
C GLY A 359 13.01 -0.06 6.02
N TYR A 360 14.20 -0.50 5.57
CA TYR A 360 15.31 -0.80 6.46
C TYR A 360 15.85 0.44 7.17
N VAL A 361 15.99 1.56 6.45
CA VAL A 361 16.41 2.86 6.99
C VAL A 361 15.42 3.34 8.06
N TYR A 362 14.12 3.19 7.84
CA TYR A 362 13.10 3.48 8.85
C TYR A 362 13.32 2.66 10.14
N CYS A 363 13.63 1.37 10.01
CA CYS A 363 13.92 0.52 11.17
C CYS A 363 15.18 0.96 11.91
N LEU A 364 16.28 1.21 11.18
CA LEU A 364 17.53 1.75 11.75
C LEU A 364 17.30 3.08 12.47
N TYR A 365 16.52 3.97 11.86
CA TYR A 365 16.13 5.25 12.47
C TYR A 365 15.39 5.01 13.79
N THR A 366 14.41 4.11 13.80
CA THR A 366 13.61 3.79 14.99
C THR A 366 14.45 3.18 16.11
N GLU A 367 15.41 2.30 15.81
CA GLU A 367 16.29 1.71 16.81
C GLU A 367 17.38 2.67 17.32
N SER A 368 17.86 3.57 16.45
CA SER A 368 18.96 4.47 16.78
C SER A 368 18.62 5.53 17.83
N GLN A 369 17.33 5.82 18.07
CA GLN A 369 16.84 6.77 19.09
C GLN A 369 17.67 8.06 19.14
N ASP A 370 17.75 8.78 18.02
CA ASP A 370 18.50 10.04 17.83
C ASP A 370 20.04 9.93 17.82
N LYS A 371 20.61 8.72 17.81
CA LYS A 371 22.06 8.53 17.62
C LYS A 371 22.41 8.57 16.14
N PHE A 372 23.56 9.18 15.84
CA PHE A 372 24.12 9.11 14.49
C PHE A 372 24.48 7.66 14.14
N SER A 373 23.97 7.18 13.00
CA SER A 373 24.29 5.87 12.43
C SER A 373 24.86 6.07 11.03
N ALA A 374 26.12 5.68 10.83
CA ALA A 374 26.75 5.73 9.51
C ALA A 374 26.06 4.78 8.52
N GLU A 375 25.64 3.61 9.00
CA GLU A 375 24.88 2.64 8.22
C GLU A 375 23.54 3.23 7.73
N LEU A 376 22.83 3.95 8.59
CA LEU A 376 21.58 4.63 8.21
C LEU A 376 21.82 5.60 7.05
N VAL A 377 22.86 6.43 7.14
CA VAL A 377 23.20 7.42 6.10
C VAL A 377 23.59 6.73 4.80
N GLU A 378 24.40 5.67 4.86
CA GLU A 378 24.79 4.87 3.70
C GLU A 378 23.56 4.28 3.00
N LYS A 379 22.70 3.56 3.73
CA LYS A 379 21.50 2.93 3.17
C LYS A 379 20.47 3.94 2.67
N ALA A 380 20.36 5.09 3.33
CA ALA A 380 19.51 6.18 2.85
C ALA A 380 20.02 6.76 1.52
N SER A 381 21.33 7.03 1.41
CA SER A 381 21.92 7.53 0.15
C SER A 381 21.75 6.54 -1.00
N GLU A 382 21.82 5.25 -0.70
CA GLU A 382 21.62 4.18 -1.66
C GLU A 382 20.16 4.08 -2.11
N ALA A 383 19.20 4.17 -1.19
CA ALA A 383 17.77 4.18 -1.52
C ALA A 383 17.42 5.33 -2.46
N VAL A 384 17.93 6.54 -2.19
CA VAL A 384 17.77 7.72 -3.07
C VAL A 384 18.29 7.42 -4.48
N ALA A 385 19.51 6.87 -4.60
CA ALA A 385 20.09 6.54 -5.89
C ALA A 385 19.26 5.51 -6.68
N PHE A 386 18.68 4.52 -6.00
CA PHE A 386 17.83 3.52 -6.66
C PHE A 386 16.45 4.07 -7.06
N TYR A 387 15.84 4.97 -6.27
CA TYR A 387 14.62 5.65 -6.71
C TYR A 387 14.86 6.52 -7.95
N ALA A 388 15.98 7.23 -8.00
CA ALA A 388 16.38 7.99 -9.18
C ALA A 388 16.58 7.07 -10.40
N ASN A 389 17.26 5.93 -10.22
CA ASN A 389 17.46 4.93 -11.28
C ASN A 389 16.14 4.29 -11.77
N ALA A 390 15.15 4.16 -10.87
CA ALA A 390 13.82 3.67 -11.21
C ALA A 390 12.96 4.70 -11.96
N GLY A 391 13.39 5.96 -12.03
CA GLY A 391 12.62 7.06 -12.63
C GLY A 391 11.45 7.54 -11.76
N THR A 392 11.46 7.23 -10.46
CA THR A 392 10.39 7.60 -9.52
C THR A 392 10.81 8.79 -8.65
N THR A 393 10.94 9.97 -9.26
CA THR A 393 11.43 11.20 -8.61
C THR A 393 10.51 11.72 -7.50
N GLU A 394 9.21 11.41 -7.58
CA GLU A 394 8.23 11.75 -6.53
C GLU A 394 8.51 10.94 -5.26
N LEU A 395 8.73 9.63 -5.38
CA LEU A 395 9.10 8.76 -4.26
C LEU A 395 10.47 9.13 -3.69
N GLU A 396 11.43 9.48 -4.55
CA GLU A 396 12.73 10.01 -4.12
C GLU A 396 12.57 11.27 -3.26
N SER A 397 11.84 12.26 -3.77
CA SER A 397 11.58 13.53 -3.06
C SER A 397 10.88 13.28 -1.73
N LEU A 398 9.90 12.38 -1.74
CA LEU A 398 9.14 12.00 -0.58
C LEU A 398 10.02 11.34 0.50
N PHE A 399 10.91 10.45 0.10
CA PHE A 399 11.85 9.80 1.00
C PHE A 399 12.84 10.80 1.61
N ILE A 400 13.34 11.76 0.83
CA ILE A 400 14.23 12.83 1.32
C ILE A 400 13.50 13.72 2.35
N GLU A 401 12.25 14.06 2.10
CA GLU A 401 11.39 14.77 3.06
C GLU A 401 11.23 13.97 4.36
N ASN A 402 10.98 12.66 4.23
CA ASN A 402 10.82 11.74 5.37
C ASN A 402 12.05 11.64 6.27
N LEU A 403 13.26 11.68 5.69
CA LEU A 403 14.51 11.70 6.45
C LEU A 403 14.69 12.98 7.30
N GLY A 404 13.84 13.99 7.09
CA GLY A 404 13.93 15.27 7.80
C GLY A 404 15.19 16.05 7.44
N CYS A 405 15.73 15.83 6.24
CA CYS A 405 16.89 16.58 5.77
C CYS A 405 16.50 18.07 5.78
N PRO A 406 17.26 18.95 6.45
CA PRO A 406 16.93 20.36 6.46
C PRO A 406 17.02 20.84 5.02
N SER A 407 15.87 21.12 4.41
CA SER A 407 15.86 22.04 3.28
C SER A 407 16.58 23.28 3.77
N ALA A 408 17.75 23.52 3.17
CA ALA A 408 18.44 24.77 3.34
C ALA A 408 17.46 25.84 2.86
N LYS A 409 16.72 26.43 3.80
CA LYS A 409 16.08 27.72 3.55
C LYS A 409 17.25 28.65 3.26
N SER A 410 17.45 28.87 1.96
CA SER A 410 18.37 29.84 1.42
C SER A 410 18.07 31.17 2.10
N SER A 411 18.98 31.59 2.95
CA SER A 411 19.10 32.99 3.34
C SER A 411 19.37 33.78 2.05
N PHE A 412 18.35 34.46 1.54
CA PHE A 412 18.49 35.65 0.72
C PHE A 412 17.46 36.67 1.18
#